data_AF-A0AAU9Q771-F1
#
_entry.id   AF-A0AAU9Q771-F1
#
_cell.length_a   1.000
_cell.length_b   1.000
_cell.length_c   1.000
_cell.angle_alpha   90.00
_cell.angle_beta   90.00
_cell.angle_gamma   90.00
#
_symmetry.space_group_name_H-M   'P 1'
#
loop_
_entity.id
_entity.type
_entity.pdbx_description
1 polymer ?
#
loop_
_entity_poly.entity_id
_entity_poly.type
_entity_poly.pdbx_seq_one_letter_code
_entity_poly.pdbx_strand_id
1 'polypeptide(L)'
;MKHSIDLNLYRFLNLIFEQKSLPKVCHTLDISRATFNRQLADCRELFGNELFIANKGLYFPTLFCSQLMSIIEEPLEQLESAQTQVNVLEAATQPTQFRFFVPNPLSAILTTPLLELLSQHDNIADFSMVDWNLEGIEFPKAGSLAVGISGYPSVMNERVVERKIGELGLYLYTSQNNPLWQQDHIDIQRLQNEKLVRVSMGALDDAIYYERVKRQLGFALERRLTVPSVHAALDWLIKTDYVLICFALPDSALPQGIKKIPLIQDTAQMFFDIGLQFHRGYYQHPTIVKLEKHLSDILNDL
;
A
#
# COMPACT_ATOMS: atom_id res chain seq x y z
N MET A 1 15.04 -1.11 -42.50
CA MET A 1 16.40 -1.26 -41.94
C MET A 1 16.26 -1.58 -40.46
N LYS A 2 16.67 -2.78 -40.03
CA LYS A 2 16.70 -3.17 -38.60
C LYS A 2 17.98 -2.58 -37.99
N HIS A 3 17.90 -1.38 -37.42
CA HIS A 3 18.95 -0.85 -36.55
C HIS A 3 18.65 -1.31 -35.12
N SER A 4 19.01 -2.54 -34.77
CA SER A 4 19.02 -2.98 -33.37
C SER A 4 20.40 -2.67 -32.78
N ILE A 5 20.43 -1.86 -31.72
CA ILE A 5 21.64 -1.62 -30.93
C ILE A 5 21.97 -2.90 -30.16
N ASP A 6 23.19 -3.42 -30.32
CA ASP A 6 23.69 -4.55 -29.51
C ASP A 6 24.53 -4.03 -28.34
N LEU A 7 23.89 -3.81 -27.19
CA LEU A 7 24.55 -3.30 -25.98
C LEU A 7 25.77 -4.13 -25.54
N ASN A 8 25.84 -5.42 -25.87
CA ASN A 8 27.00 -6.24 -25.53
C ASN A 8 28.23 -5.81 -26.31
N LEU A 9 28.09 -5.43 -27.58
CA LEU A 9 29.19 -4.91 -28.40
C LEU A 9 29.66 -3.54 -27.90
N TYR A 10 28.74 -2.66 -27.49
CA TYR A 10 29.09 -1.35 -26.93
C TYR A 10 29.81 -1.50 -25.59
N ARG A 11 29.35 -2.39 -24.71
CA ARG A 11 30.03 -2.69 -23.43
C ARG A 11 31.41 -3.31 -23.65
N PHE A 12 31.53 -4.25 -24.59
CA PHE A 12 32.82 -4.83 -24.98
C PHE A 12 33.80 -3.76 -25.50
N LEU A 13 33.31 -2.87 -26.37
CA LEU A 13 34.10 -1.78 -26.93
C LEU A 13 34.60 -0.81 -25.85
N ASN A 14 33.71 -0.38 -24.94
CA ASN A 14 34.07 0.47 -23.81
C ASN A 14 35.16 -0.18 -22.93
N LEU A 15 35.02 -1.48 -22.66
CA LEU A 15 35.98 -2.19 -21.82
C LEU A 15 37.38 -2.31 -22.45
N ILE A 16 37.47 -2.49 -23.78
CA ILE A 16 38.76 -2.43 -24.47
C ILE A 16 39.36 -1.03 -24.36
N PHE A 17 38.54 0.01 -24.53
CA PHE A 17 38.98 1.40 -24.47
C PHE A 17 39.58 1.75 -23.11
N GLU A 18 38.95 1.30 -22.02
CA GLU A 18 39.43 1.48 -20.65
C GLU A 18 40.70 0.65 -20.36
N GLN A 19 40.66 -0.65 -20.62
CA GLN A 19 41.69 -1.57 -20.14
C GLN A 19 42.89 -1.70 -21.07
N LYS A 20 42.71 -1.41 -22.37
CA LYS A 20 43.74 -1.38 -23.43
C LYS A 20 44.54 -2.68 -23.56
N SER A 21 44.01 -3.80 -23.06
CA SER A 21 44.74 -5.06 -22.90
C SER A 21 43.83 -6.25 -23.12
N LEU A 22 44.12 -7.06 -24.14
CA LEU A 22 43.32 -8.26 -24.45
C LEU A 22 43.25 -9.25 -23.28
N PRO A 23 44.37 -9.61 -22.60
CA PRO A 23 44.30 -10.52 -21.47
C PRO A 23 43.39 -10.01 -20.35
N LYS A 24 43.41 -8.71 -20.05
CA LYS A 24 42.55 -8.12 -19.02
C LYS A 24 41.08 -8.17 -19.44
N VAL A 25 40.77 -7.77 -20.67
CA VAL A 25 39.38 -7.76 -21.18
C VAL A 25 38.82 -9.18 -21.23
N CYS A 26 39.60 -10.15 -21.71
CA CYS A 26 39.20 -11.55 -21.73
C CYS A 26 38.93 -12.08 -20.31
N HIS A 27 39.74 -11.68 -19.34
CA HIS A 27 39.53 -12.05 -17.94
C HIS A 27 38.29 -11.39 -17.34
N THR A 28 38.10 -10.08 -17.54
CA THR A 28 36.96 -9.33 -16.98
C THR A 28 35.62 -9.81 -17.54
N LEU A 29 35.56 -10.16 -18.82
CA LEU A 29 34.34 -10.65 -19.46
C LEU A 29 34.18 -12.18 -19.41
N ASP A 30 35.17 -12.90 -18.86
CA ASP A 30 35.25 -14.37 -18.88
C ASP A 30 35.06 -14.95 -20.29
N ILE A 31 35.82 -14.43 -21.26
CA ILE A 31 35.76 -14.85 -22.67
C ILE A 31 37.09 -15.36 -23.20
N SER A 32 37.01 -16.24 -24.20
CA SER A 32 38.20 -16.71 -24.93
C SER A 32 38.78 -15.63 -25.85
N ARG A 33 40.05 -15.78 -26.21
CA ARG A 33 40.70 -14.94 -27.24
C ARG A 33 39.99 -15.01 -28.60
N ALA A 34 39.41 -16.16 -28.96
CA ALA A 34 38.66 -16.29 -30.20
C ALA A 34 37.38 -15.44 -30.17
N THR A 35 36.68 -15.44 -29.02
CA THR A 35 35.49 -14.61 -28.79
C THR A 35 35.83 -13.13 -28.82
N PHE A 36 36.93 -12.71 -28.18
CA PHE A 36 37.43 -11.33 -28.23
C PHE A 36 37.65 -10.86 -29.67
N ASN A 37 38.36 -11.66 -30.49
CA ASN A 37 38.64 -11.28 -31.87
C ASN A 37 37.36 -11.18 -32.71
N ARG A 38 36.39 -12.07 -32.48
CA ARG A 38 35.08 -12.03 -33.15
C ARG A 38 34.32 -10.75 -32.77
N GLN A 39 34.16 -10.46 -31.48
CA GLN A 39 33.47 -9.27 -31.02
C GLN A 39 34.13 -7.98 -31.52
N LEU A 40 35.47 -7.93 -31.57
CA LEU A 40 36.17 -6.79 -32.15
C LEU A 40 35.93 -6.67 -33.65
N ALA A 41 35.87 -7.79 -34.39
CA ALA A 41 35.50 -7.77 -35.81
C ALA A 41 34.06 -7.25 -36.01
N ASP A 42 33.12 -7.69 -35.18
CA ASP A 42 31.72 -7.24 -35.21
C ASP A 42 31.63 -5.72 -34.93
N CYS A 43 32.41 -5.20 -33.96
CA CYS A 43 32.50 -3.76 -33.72
C CYS A 43 33.07 -3.01 -34.94
N ARG A 44 34.10 -3.56 -35.59
CA ARG A 44 34.73 -2.95 -36.78
C ARG A 44 33.77 -2.89 -37.95
N GLU A 45 32.98 -3.95 -38.16
CA GLU A 45 31.92 -3.98 -39.17
C GLU A 45 30.83 -2.96 -38.85
N LEU A 46 30.37 -2.92 -37.60
CA LEU A 46 29.33 -2.00 -37.14
C LEU A 46 29.68 -0.53 -37.38
N PHE A 47 30.92 -0.14 -37.10
CA PHE A 47 31.37 1.26 -37.22
C PHE A 47 32.15 1.55 -38.51
N GLY A 48 32.40 0.54 -39.35
CA GLY A 48 33.21 0.68 -40.57
C GLY A 48 34.63 1.22 -40.29
N ASN A 49 35.22 0.88 -39.16
CA ASN A 49 36.49 1.44 -38.70
C ASN A 49 37.34 0.40 -37.96
N GLU A 50 38.67 0.49 -38.02
CA GLU A 50 39.58 -0.42 -37.30
C GLU A 50 39.53 -0.30 -35.77
N LEU A 51 39.07 0.86 -35.26
CA LEU A 51 38.90 1.26 -33.86
C LEU A 51 40.20 1.34 -33.05
N PHE A 52 41.02 0.29 -33.05
CA PHE A 52 42.25 0.19 -32.27
C PHE A 52 43.44 -0.24 -33.10
N ILE A 53 44.62 0.29 -32.74
CA ILE A 53 45.93 -0.14 -33.21
C ILE A 53 46.44 -1.20 -32.23
N ALA A 54 46.54 -2.44 -32.70
CA ALA A 54 46.99 -3.57 -31.88
C ALA A 54 48.51 -3.70 -31.88
N ASN A 55 49.13 -3.82 -30.69
CA ASN A 55 50.56 -4.07 -30.53
C ASN A 55 50.80 -5.04 -29.36
N LYS A 56 51.30 -6.25 -29.64
CA LYS A 56 51.63 -7.28 -28.63
C LYS A 56 50.53 -7.52 -27.58
N GLY A 57 49.27 -7.53 -28.01
CA GLY A 57 48.12 -7.74 -27.13
C GLY A 57 47.62 -6.49 -26.39
N LEU A 58 48.23 -5.34 -26.65
CA LEU A 58 47.75 -4.01 -26.26
C LEU A 58 46.95 -3.37 -27.39
N TYR A 59 45.94 -2.58 -27.04
CA TYR A 59 45.00 -1.97 -27.98
C TYR A 59 44.96 -0.46 -27.71
N PHE A 60 45.49 0.32 -28.65
CA PHE A 60 45.52 1.79 -28.56
C PHE A 60 44.39 2.36 -29.42
N PRO A 61 43.49 3.20 -28.88
CA PRO A 61 42.38 3.73 -29.66
C PRO A 61 42.88 4.64 -30.78
N THR A 62 42.25 4.54 -31.93
CA THR A 62 42.36 5.54 -32.99
C THR A 62 41.66 6.84 -32.56
N LEU A 63 41.94 7.95 -33.27
CA LEU A 63 41.23 9.21 -33.02
C LEU A 63 39.71 9.05 -33.14
N PHE A 64 39.27 8.31 -34.16
CA PHE A 64 37.85 8.00 -34.36
C PHE A 64 37.27 7.23 -33.17
N CYS A 65 37.95 6.20 -32.67
CA CYS A 65 37.49 5.46 -31.49
C CYS A 65 37.38 6.35 -30.25
N SER A 66 38.36 7.22 -30.00
CA SER A 66 38.29 8.15 -28.86
C SER A 66 37.13 9.12 -28.97
N GLN A 67 36.86 9.66 -30.16
CA GLN A 67 35.68 10.50 -30.40
C GLN A 67 34.37 9.71 -30.21
N LEU A 68 34.34 8.49 -30.72
CA LEU A 68 33.19 7.59 -30.58
C LEU A 68 32.89 7.26 -29.11
N MET A 69 33.90 7.05 -28.28
CA MET A 69 33.71 6.77 -26.84
C MET A 69 33.12 7.96 -26.08
N SER A 70 33.48 9.20 -26.45
CA SER A 70 32.85 10.39 -25.85
C SER A 70 31.34 10.49 -26.05
N ILE A 71 30.77 9.73 -27.00
CA ILE A 71 29.32 9.65 -27.24
C ILE A 71 28.70 8.42 -26.57
N ILE A 72 29.48 7.36 -26.33
CA ILE A 72 28.99 6.05 -25.87
C ILE A 72 29.10 5.87 -24.36
N GLU A 73 30.14 6.43 -23.73
CA GLU A 73 30.42 6.24 -22.29
C GLU A 73 29.24 6.69 -21.42
N GLU A 74 28.77 7.93 -21.55
CA GLU A 74 27.68 8.46 -20.71
C GLU A 74 26.35 7.68 -20.85
N PRO A 75 25.82 7.39 -22.06
CA PRO A 75 24.61 6.57 -22.18
C PRO A 75 24.76 5.15 -21.60
N LEU A 76 25.96 4.56 -21.70
CA LEU A 76 26.21 3.23 -21.16
C LEU A 76 26.24 3.26 -19.63
N GLU A 77 26.89 4.25 -19.03
CA GLU A 77 26.88 4.49 -17.58
C GLU A 77 25.45 4.71 -17.05
N GLN A 78 24.63 5.49 -17.77
CA GLN A 78 23.22 5.69 -17.41
C GLN A 78 22.43 4.37 -17.39
N LEU A 79 22.61 3.53 -18.42
CA LEU A 79 21.96 2.22 -18.48
C LEU A 79 22.44 1.26 -17.38
N GLU A 80 23.73 1.25 -17.08
CA GLU A 80 24.29 0.44 -15.98
C GLU A 80 23.79 0.93 -14.61
N SER A 81 23.65 2.24 -14.44
CA SER A 81 23.12 2.85 -13.22
C SER A 81 21.63 2.58 -12.98
N ALA A 82 20.86 2.19 -14.01
CA ALA A 82 19.42 2.00 -13.91
C ALA A 82 19.00 0.95 -12.86
N GLN A 83 19.81 -0.10 -12.64
CA GLN A 83 19.56 -1.08 -11.59
C GLN A 83 19.74 -0.49 -10.19
N THR A 84 20.72 0.39 -10.00
CA THR A 84 20.98 1.09 -8.73
C THR A 84 19.97 2.21 -8.49
N GLN A 85 19.40 2.77 -9.56
CA GLN A 85 18.38 3.82 -9.50
C GLN A 85 16.95 3.31 -9.24
N VAL A 86 16.73 2.01 -9.04
CA VAL A 86 15.42 1.49 -8.61
C VAL A 86 14.95 2.19 -7.33
N ASN A 87 15.85 2.43 -6.37
CA ASN A 87 15.54 3.16 -5.13
C ASN A 87 15.27 4.67 -5.37
N VAL A 88 15.81 5.25 -6.44
CA VAL A 88 15.56 6.65 -6.83
C VAL A 88 14.20 6.76 -7.55
N LEU A 89 13.84 5.76 -8.36
CA LEU A 89 12.49 5.59 -8.91
C LEU A 89 11.47 5.47 -7.78
N GLU A 90 11.74 4.68 -6.74
CA GLU A 90 10.87 4.58 -5.55
C GLU A 90 10.64 5.92 -4.86
N ALA A 91 11.63 6.83 -4.85
CA ALA A 91 11.49 8.18 -4.31
C ALA A 91 10.73 9.12 -5.27
N ALA A 92 10.97 9.03 -6.57
CA ALA A 92 10.31 9.85 -7.60
C ALA A 92 8.85 9.44 -7.88
N THR A 93 8.46 8.18 -7.57
CA THR A 93 7.10 7.67 -7.75
C THR A 93 6.28 7.64 -6.46
N GLN A 94 6.77 8.21 -5.36
CA GLN A 94 5.96 8.29 -4.14
C GLN A 94 4.70 9.11 -4.42
N PRO A 95 3.50 8.55 -4.15
CA PRO A 95 2.27 9.31 -4.26
C PRO A 95 2.35 10.53 -3.34
N THR A 96 2.05 11.71 -3.87
CA THR A 96 1.95 12.93 -3.08
C THR A 96 0.52 13.22 -2.64
N GLN A 97 -0.46 12.50 -3.22
CA GLN A 97 -1.88 12.61 -2.89
C GLN A 97 -2.39 11.27 -2.36
N PHE A 98 -2.95 11.28 -1.15
CA PHE A 98 -3.50 10.10 -0.51
C PHE A 98 -5.01 10.26 -0.32
N ARG A 99 -5.76 9.24 -0.72
CA ARG A 99 -7.22 9.22 -0.56
C ARG A 99 -7.67 7.91 0.05
N PHE A 100 -8.21 8.01 1.26
CA PHE A 100 -8.71 6.90 2.05
C PHE A 100 -10.23 6.85 1.97
N PHE A 101 -10.77 5.70 1.57
CA PHE A 101 -12.20 5.40 1.50
C PHE A 101 -12.54 4.50 2.68
N VAL A 102 -13.15 5.05 3.72
CA VAL A 102 -13.27 4.38 5.03
C VAL A 102 -14.65 4.66 5.61
N PRO A 103 -15.40 3.65 6.10
CA PRO A 103 -16.66 3.88 6.78
C PRO A 103 -16.44 4.55 8.14
N ASN A 104 -17.45 5.28 8.61
CA ASN A 104 -17.32 6.17 9.77
C ASN A 104 -16.73 5.52 11.05
N PRO A 105 -17.15 4.31 11.48
CA PRO A 105 -16.56 3.68 12.65
C PRO A 105 -15.05 3.44 12.55
N LEU A 106 -14.56 3.09 11.36
CA LEU A 106 -13.13 2.90 11.12
C LEU A 106 -12.40 4.23 10.96
N SER A 107 -13.04 5.25 10.36
CA SER A 107 -12.43 6.57 10.26
C SER A 107 -12.21 7.21 11.64
N ALA A 108 -13.14 7.00 12.58
CA ALA A 108 -13.00 7.46 13.97
C ALA A 108 -11.76 6.88 14.69
N ILE A 109 -11.28 5.72 14.24
CA ILE A 109 -10.11 5.03 14.80
C ILE A 109 -8.82 5.42 14.06
N LEU A 110 -8.89 5.43 12.72
CA LEU A 110 -7.71 5.50 11.86
C LEU A 110 -7.26 6.92 11.50
N THR A 111 -8.16 7.92 11.58
CA THR A 111 -7.85 9.27 11.07
C THR A 111 -6.65 9.89 11.77
N THR A 112 -6.64 9.93 13.11
CA THR A 112 -5.56 10.59 13.86
C THR A 112 -4.22 9.89 13.69
N PRO A 113 -4.09 8.55 13.87
CA PRO A 113 -2.82 7.85 13.64
C PRO A 113 -2.29 8.02 12.21
N LEU A 114 -3.18 8.03 11.20
CA LEU A 114 -2.77 8.29 9.82
C LEU A 114 -2.30 9.72 9.62
N LEU A 115 -2.98 10.72 10.16
CA LEU A 115 -2.52 12.12 10.08
C LEU A 115 -1.15 12.30 10.76
N GLU A 116 -0.94 11.66 11.91
CA GLU A 116 0.35 11.66 12.60
C GLU A 116 1.45 11.02 11.75
N LEU A 117 1.18 9.85 11.15
CA LEU A 117 2.11 9.21 10.22
C LEU A 117 2.46 10.11 9.04
N LEU A 118 1.45 10.69 8.38
CA LEU A 118 1.63 11.52 7.20
C LEU A 118 2.33 12.85 7.55
N SER A 119 2.15 13.38 8.77
CA SER A 119 2.84 14.59 9.22
C SER A 119 4.37 14.46 9.29
N GLN A 120 4.89 13.23 9.31
CA GLN A 120 6.33 12.95 9.30
C GLN A 120 6.94 12.95 7.88
N HIS A 121 6.13 13.20 6.85
CA HIS A 121 6.53 13.16 5.45
C HIS A 121 6.27 14.49 4.73
N ASP A 122 7.34 15.20 4.38
CA ASP A 122 7.28 16.54 3.77
C ASP A 122 6.78 16.56 2.31
N ASN A 123 6.66 15.40 1.65
CA ASN A 123 6.28 15.28 0.24
C ASN A 123 4.78 15.08 0.01
N ILE A 124 3.97 15.04 1.06
CA ILE A 124 2.53 14.86 0.97
C ILE A 124 1.88 16.21 0.68
N ALA A 125 1.31 16.32 -0.53
CA ALA A 125 0.64 17.53 -0.99
C ALA A 125 -0.86 17.54 -0.65
N ASP A 126 -1.50 16.37 -0.57
CA ASP A 126 -2.93 16.25 -0.32
C ASP A 126 -3.27 14.95 0.42
N PHE A 127 -4.19 15.04 1.39
CA PHE A 127 -4.74 13.91 2.12
C PHE A 127 -6.24 14.09 2.31
N SER A 128 -7.00 13.03 2.01
CA SER A 128 -8.43 13.01 2.28
C SER A 128 -8.87 11.65 2.81
N MET A 129 -9.78 11.68 3.80
CA MET A 129 -10.55 10.52 4.22
C MET A 129 -12.02 10.79 3.95
N VAL A 130 -12.66 9.92 3.18
CA VAL A 130 -14.04 10.06 2.71
C VAL A 130 -14.80 8.75 2.90
N ASP A 131 -16.12 8.82 2.78
CA ASP A 131 -16.97 7.63 2.85
C ASP A 131 -16.52 6.56 1.86
N TRP A 132 -16.60 5.30 2.32
CA TRP A 132 -16.19 4.17 1.53
C TRP A 132 -16.95 4.12 0.20
N ASN A 133 -16.22 4.05 -0.90
CA ASN A 133 -16.77 3.79 -2.22
C ASN A 133 -15.77 2.99 -3.04
N LEU A 134 -16.29 2.00 -3.78
CA LEU A 134 -15.46 1.12 -4.60
C LEU A 134 -14.90 1.84 -5.82
N GLU A 135 -15.73 2.69 -6.45
CA GLU A 135 -15.37 3.40 -7.68
C GLU A 135 -14.11 4.27 -7.52
N GLY A 136 -13.95 4.94 -6.38
CA GLY A 136 -12.77 5.76 -6.10
C GLY A 136 -11.47 4.96 -5.94
N ILE A 137 -11.58 3.66 -5.64
CA ILE A 137 -10.45 2.72 -5.56
C ILE A 137 -10.19 2.08 -6.93
N GLU A 138 -11.24 1.78 -7.69
CA GLU A 138 -11.18 1.18 -9.04
C GLU A 138 -10.64 2.15 -10.10
N PHE A 139 -10.97 3.43 -9.96
CA PHE A 139 -10.62 4.49 -10.91
C PHE A 139 -9.91 5.63 -10.17
N PRO A 140 -8.73 5.37 -9.60
CA PRO A 140 -7.99 6.39 -8.86
C PRO A 140 -7.55 7.52 -9.79
N LYS A 141 -7.53 8.74 -9.27
CA LYS A 141 -6.96 9.88 -9.98
C LYS A 141 -5.47 9.61 -10.23
N ALA A 142 -4.99 9.93 -11.44
CA ALA A 142 -3.59 9.76 -11.79
C ALA A 142 -2.67 10.49 -10.79
N GLY A 143 -1.62 9.80 -10.32
CA GLY A 143 -0.67 10.33 -9.34
C GLY A 143 -1.15 10.29 -7.88
N SER A 144 -2.37 9.79 -7.61
CA SER A 144 -2.88 9.61 -6.26
C SER A 144 -2.89 8.13 -5.84
N LEU A 145 -2.64 7.89 -4.56
CA LEU A 145 -2.87 6.59 -3.95
C LEU A 145 -4.28 6.57 -3.34
N ALA A 146 -5.16 5.79 -3.95
CA ALA A 146 -6.49 5.49 -3.41
C ALA A 146 -6.46 4.14 -2.69
N VAL A 147 -6.92 4.13 -1.44
CA VAL A 147 -7.09 2.90 -0.66
C VAL A 147 -8.45 2.88 0.02
N GLY A 148 -9.08 1.71 0.06
CA GLY A 148 -10.24 1.41 0.88
C GLY A 148 -9.84 0.68 2.15
N ILE A 149 -10.55 0.93 3.24
CA ILE A 149 -10.44 0.13 4.46
C ILE A 149 -11.85 -0.22 4.91
N SER A 150 -12.15 -1.51 5.03
CA SER A 150 -13.48 -2.00 5.41
C SER A 150 -13.41 -3.44 5.94
N GLY A 151 -14.55 -4.07 6.20
CA GLY A 151 -14.60 -5.46 6.66
C GLY A 151 -14.03 -6.46 5.63
N TYR A 152 -13.42 -7.53 6.13
CA TYR A 152 -12.78 -8.58 5.33
C TYR A 152 -13.44 -9.95 5.59
N PRO A 153 -13.53 -10.84 4.58
CA PRO A 153 -13.28 -10.59 3.16
C PRO A 153 -14.49 -9.90 2.51
N SER A 154 -14.23 -8.96 1.62
CA SER A 154 -15.24 -8.30 0.80
C SER A 154 -15.20 -8.80 -0.64
N VAL A 155 -16.33 -8.63 -1.36
CA VAL A 155 -16.42 -9.02 -2.78
C VAL A 155 -15.81 -7.90 -3.62
N MET A 156 -14.65 -8.16 -4.22
CA MET A 156 -13.93 -7.21 -5.08
C MET A 156 -13.90 -7.69 -6.53
N ASN A 157 -13.77 -6.75 -7.47
CA ASN A 157 -13.51 -7.08 -8.86
C ASN A 157 -12.00 -7.29 -9.14
N GLU A 158 -11.65 -7.63 -10.38
CA GLU A 158 -10.26 -7.93 -10.77
C GLU A 158 -9.30 -6.73 -10.73
N ARG A 159 -9.82 -5.50 -10.64
CA ARG A 159 -9.01 -4.27 -10.58
C ARG A 159 -8.59 -3.91 -9.18
N VAL A 160 -9.26 -4.47 -8.16
CA VAL A 160 -8.99 -4.18 -6.76
C VAL A 160 -8.40 -5.41 -6.09
N VAL A 161 -7.30 -5.21 -5.39
CA VAL A 161 -6.73 -6.22 -4.51
C VAL A 161 -7.19 -5.92 -3.10
N GLU A 162 -7.57 -6.96 -2.36
CA GLU A 162 -7.85 -6.89 -0.94
C GLU A 162 -6.83 -7.74 -0.15
N ARG A 163 -6.33 -7.20 0.96
CA ARG A 163 -5.49 -7.91 1.92
C ARG A 163 -6.02 -7.72 3.34
N LYS A 164 -6.05 -8.79 4.14
CA LYS A 164 -6.35 -8.69 5.57
C LYS A 164 -5.22 -7.96 6.27
N ILE A 165 -5.54 -6.94 7.05
CA ILE A 165 -4.57 -6.11 7.79
C ILE A 165 -4.70 -6.28 9.31
N GLY A 166 -5.75 -6.94 9.79
CA GLY A 166 -5.92 -7.19 11.22
C GLY A 166 -7.35 -7.55 11.55
N GLU A 167 -7.66 -7.49 12.83
CA GLU A 167 -8.99 -7.68 13.37
C GLU A 167 -9.26 -6.66 14.47
N LEU A 168 -10.51 -6.26 14.65
CA LEU A 168 -10.93 -5.32 15.69
C LEU A 168 -11.98 -5.98 16.59
N GLY A 169 -11.76 -5.86 17.90
CA GLY A 169 -12.73 -6.31 18.89
C GLY A 169 -14.03 -5.52 18.80
N LEU A 170 -15.16 -6.19 19.06
CA LEU A 170 -16.46 -5.54 19.21
C LEU A 170 -16.79 -5.26 20.65
N TYR A 171 -17.39 -4.09 20.86
CA TYR A 171 -17.79 -3.63 22.17
C TYR A 171 -19.20 -3.04 22.14
N LEU A 172 -19.88 -3.18 23.26
CA LEU A 172 -21.05 -2.40 23.62
C LEU A 172 -20.57 -1.12 24.29
N TYR A 173 -21.06 0.00 23.82
CA TYR A 173 -20.90 1.31 24.45
C TYR A 173 -22.24 1.70 25.05
N THR A 174 -22.21 2.11 26.32
CA THR A 174 -23.40 2.56 27.04
C THR A 174 -23.05 3.56 28.14
N SER A 175 -24.07 4.15 28.77
CA SER A 175 -23.96 5.09 29.89
C SER A 175 -24.60 4.52 31.16
N GLN A 176 -24.44 5.22 32.29
CA GLN A 176 -25.04 4.85 33.57
C GLN A 176 -26.58 4.79 33.53
N ASN A 177 -27.20 5.38 32.49
CA ASN A 177 -28.66 5.36 32.29
C ASN A 177 -29.17 3.99 31.81
N ASN A 178 -28.30 3.10 31.31
CA ASN A 178 -28.68 1.75 30.89
C ASN A 178 -28.24 0.71 31.94
N PRO A 179 -29.10 -0.25 32.33
CA PRO A 179 -28.76 -1.31 33.30
C PRO A 179 -27.54 -2.17 32.93
N LEU A 180 -27.22 -2.30 31.64
CA LEU A 180 -26.07 -3.05 31.15
C LEU A 180 -24.74 -2.43 31.58
N TRP A 181 -24.71 -1.17 32.03
CA TRP A 181 -23.52 -0.51 32.58
C TRP A 181 -22.81 -1.32 33.68
N GLN A 182 -23.55 -2.07 34.49
CA GLN A 182 -23.00 -2.85 35.59
C GLN A 182 -22.35 -4.17 35.15
N GLN A 183 -22.44 -4.51 33.86
CA GLN A 183 -21.90 -5.75 33.33
C GLN A 183 -20.45 -5.56 32.86
N ASP A 184 -19.63 -6.60 33.02
CA ASP A 184 -18.23 -6.60 32.58
C ASP A 184 -18.06 -7.21 31.18
N HIS A 185 -19.05 -7.96 30.71
CA HIS A 185 -19.15 -8.52 29.36
C HIS A 185 -20.63 -8.72 29.02
N ILE A 186 -20.96 -8.71 27.73
CA ILE A 186 -22.33 -8.91 27.24
C ILE A 186 -22.37 -9.92 26.11
N ASP A 187 -23.20 -10.95 26.25
CA ASP A 187 -23.54 -11.82 25.13
C ASP A 187 -24.40 -11.06 24.11
N ILE A 188 -24.00 -11.12 22.84
CA ILE A 188 -24.66 -10.41 21.74
C ILE A 188 -26.17 -10.70 21.69
N GLN A 189 -26.63 -11.91 22.01
CA GLN A 189 -28.05 -12.29 22.00
C GLN A 189 -28.89 -11.49 23.00
N ARG A 190 -28.28 -10.99 24.09
CA ARG A 190 -28.99 -10.16 25.09
C ARG A 190 -29.41 -8.80 24.54
N LEU A 191 -28.82 -8.36 23.41
CA LEU A 191 -29.09 -7.06 22.82
C LEU A 191 -30.34 -7.01 21.94
N GLN A 192 -31.00 -8.14 21.68
CA GLN A 192 -32.16 -8.22 20.80
C GLN A 192 -33.26 -7.19 21.15
N ASN A 193 -33.48 -6.94 22.44
CA ASN A 193 -34.53 -6.05 22.95
C ASN A 193 -34.05 -4.64 23.32
N GLU A 194 -32.76 -4.37 23.17
CA GLU A 194 -32.16 -3.08 23.53
C GLU A 194 -32.47 -2.00 22.50
N LYS A 195 -32.40 -0.73 22.95
CA LYS A 195 -32.52 0.43 22.07
C LYS A 195 -31.15 0.72 21.46
N LEU A 196 -30.96 0.38 20.20
CA LEU A 196 -29.67 0.54 19.53
C LEU A 196 -29.58 1.89 18.80
N VAL A 197 -28.49 2.62 19.01
CA VAL A 197 -28.03 3.64 18.07
C VAL A 197 -26.94 3.03 17.19
N ARG A 198 -27.13 3.08 15.88
CA ARG A 198 -26.17 2.62 14.87
C ARG A 198 -25.56 3.82 14.17
N VAL A 199 -24.28 3.71 13.84
CA VAL A 199 -23.59 4.65 12.95
C VAL A 199 -23.79 4.21 11.50
N SER A 200 -24.12 5.15 10.62
CA SER A 200 -24.17 4.91 9.17
C SER A 200 -22.82 4.44 8.64
N MET A 201 -22.81 3.38 7.83
CA MET A 201 -21.63 2.93 7.08
C MET A 201 -21.62 3.49 5.64
N GLY A 202 -22.52 4.42 5.33
CA GLY A 202 -22.67 4.99 4.00
C GLY A 202 -23.04 3.90 2.97
N ALA A 203 -22.30 3.83 1.87
CA ALA A 203 -22.53 2.85 0.80
C ALA A 203 -22.42 1.38 1.27
N LEU A 204 -21.80 1.13 2.43
CA LEU A 204 -21.66 -0.21 2.98
C LEU A 204 -22.86 -0.69 3.82
N ASP A 205 -23.83 0.18 4.10
CA ASP A 205 -24.99 -0.18 4.94
C ASP A 205 -25.84 -1.33 4.35
N ASP A 206 -25.90 -1.39 3.01
CA ASP A 206 -26.63 -2.38 2.21
C ASP A 206 -25.70 -3.39 1.52
N ALA A 207 -24.39 -3.37 1.83
CA ALA A 207 -23.44 -4.28 1.21
C ALA A 207 -23.65 -5.72 1.69
N ILE A 208 -23.48 -6.68 0.77
CA ILE A 208 -23.65 -8.13 1.00
C ILE A 208 -22.84 -8.61 2.21
N TYR A 209 -21.62 -8.10 2.40
CA TYR A 209 -20.79 -8.43 3.55
C TYR A 209 -21.49 -8.07 4.87
N TYR A 210 -22.01 -6.85 4.99
CA TYR A 210 -22.67 -6.40 6.22
C TYR A 210 -24.05 -7.05 6.40
N GLU A 211 -24.75 -7.41 5.33
CA GLU A 211 -25.94 -8.28 5.45
C GLU A 211 -25.60 -9.67 5.98
N ARG A 212 -24.52 -10.30 5.48
CA ARG A 212 -24.05 -11.60 5.96
C ARG A 212 -23.73 -11.54 7.44
N VAL A 213 -23.02 -10.47 7.85
CA VAL A 213 -22.70 -10.20 9.25
C VAL A 213 -23.96 -10.04 10.09
N LYS A 214 -24.92 -9.22 9.66
CA LYS A 214 -26.21 -9.06 10.36
C LYS A 214 -26.92 -10.41 10.55
N ARG A 215 -26.89 -11.29 9.54
CA ARG A 215 -27.46 -12.65 9.65
C ARG A 215 -26.68 -13.55 10.59
N GLN A 216 -25.34 -13.46 10.60
CA GLN A 216 -24.49 -14.25 11.49
C GLN A 216 -24.67 -13.90 12.97
N LEU A 217 -25.03 -12.65 13.30
CA LEU A 217 -25.35 -12.24 14.66
C LEU A 217 -26.62 -12.92 15.22
N GLY A 218 -27.44 -13.56 14.38
CA GLY A 218 -28.50 -14.47 14.80
C GLY A 218 -29.81 -13.82 15.28
N PHE A 219 -29.89 -12.50 15.38
CA PHE A 219 -31.14 -11.80 15.74
C PHE A 219 -31.32 -10.48 14.97
N ALA A 220 -32.58 -10.07 14.81
CA ALA A 220 -32.95 -8.79 14.24
C ALA A 220 -33.10 -7.73 15.33
N LEU A 221 -32.51 -6.56 15.11
CA LEU A 221 -32.61 -5.42 16.03
C LEU A 221 -33.91 -4.66 15.74
N GLU A 222 -34.84 -4.66 16.71
CA GLU A 222 -36.19 -4.10 16.53
C GLU A 222 -36.22 -2.57 16.66
N ARG A 223 -35.42 -2.00 17.57
CA ARG A 223 -35.43 -0.57 17.91
C ARG A 223 -34.09 0.06 17.55
N ARG A 224 -34.03 0.69 16.36
CA ARG A 224 -32.81 1.29 15.82
C ARG A 224 -32.97 2.78 15.47
N LEU A 225 -32.07 3.59 16.01
CA LEU A 225 -31.79 4.95 15.53
C LEU A 225 -30.52 4.90 14.67
N THR A 226 -30.47 5.64 13.56
CA THR A 226 -29.24 5.76 12.75
C THR A 226 -28.72 7.18 12.79
N VAL A 227 -27.44 7.33 13.09
CA VAL A 227 -26.75 8.62 13.20
C VAL A 227 -25.54 8.66 12.26
N PRO A 228 -25.05 9.84 11.86
CA PRO A 228 -23.99 9.96 10.87
C PRO A 228 -22.59 9.67 11.41
N SER A 229 -22.37 9.68 12.73
CA SER A 229 -21.03 9.49 13.31
C SER A 229 -21.01 8.77 14.64
N VAL A 230 -19.87 8.14 14.96
CA VAL A 230 -19.59 7.58 16.30
C VAL A 230 -19.75 8.64 17.38
N HIS A 231 -19.23 9.85 17.14
CA HIS A 231 -19.35 10.95 18.11
C HIS A 231 -20.82 11.28 18.42
N ALA A 232 -21.68 11.43 17.41
CA ALA A 232 -23.11 11.68 17.62
C ALA A 232 -23.80 10.51 18.34
N ALA A 233 -23.38 9.27 18.09
CA ALA A 233 -23.87 8.11 18.82
C ALA A 233 -23.49 8.20 20.30
N LEU A 234 -22.22 8.44 20.62
CA LEU A 234 -21.73 8.52 22.00
C LEU A 234 -22.40 9.66 22.78
N ASP A 235 -22.55 10.85 22.18
CA ASP A 235 -23.28 11.97 22.78
C ASP A 235 -24.73 11.64 23.12
N TRP A 236 -25.37 10.81 22.31
CA TRP A 236 -26.73 10.35 22.55
C TRP A 236 -26.82 9.38 23.73
N LEU A 237 -25.82 8.49 23.89
CA LEU A 237 -25.77 7.54 24.99
C LEU A 237 -25.70 8.25 26.35
N ILE A 238 -24.98 9.37 26.46
CA ILE A 238 -24.85 10.14 27.71
C ILE A 238 -26.23 10.57 28.26
N LYS A 239 -27.19 10.81 27.36
CA LYS A 239 -28.51 11.39 27.69
C LYS A 239 -29.63 10.35 27.75
N THR A 240 -29.36 9.11 27.37
CA THR A 240 -30.41 8.09 27.15
C THR A 240 -29.98 6.71 27.61
N ASP A 241 -30.93 5.77 27.59
CA ASP A 241 -30.70 4.34 27.82
C ASP A 241 -30.39 3.57 26.53
N TYR A 242 -30.01 4.26 25.44
CA TYR A 242 -29.57 3.58 24.22
C TYR A 242 -28.21 2.89 24.43
N VAL A 243 -27.89 1.99 23.52
CA VAL A 243 -26.57 1.34 23.41
C VAL A 243 -26.03 1.48 22.00
N LEU A 244 -24.71 1.43 21.85
CA LEU A 244 -24.02 1.40 20.56
C LEU A 244 -23.17 0.13 20.48
N ILE A 245 -23.24 -0.58 19.36
CA ILE A 245 -22.27 -1.64 19.02
C ILE A 245 -21.26 -1.02 18.07
N CYS A 246 -19.97 -1.04 18.44
CA CYS A 246 -18.90 -0.47 17.64
C CYS A 246 -17.59 -1.23 17.85
N PHE A 247 -16.64 -1.04 16.94
CA PHE A 247 -15.26 -1.51 17.12
C PHE A 247 -14.60 -0.86 18.34
N ALA A 248 -13.51 -1.47 18.80
CA ALA A 248 -12.64 -0.94 19.83
C ALA A 248 -12.19 0.50 19.48
N LEU A 249 -12.72 1.45 20.24
CA LEU A 249 -12.27 2.84 20.24
C LEU A 249 -11.15 3.02 21.28
N PRO A 250 -10.17 3.90 21.00
CA PRO A 250 -9.17 4.32 22.00
C PRO A 250 -9.86 4.88 23.24
N ASP A 251 -9.33 4.58 24.43
CA ASP A 251 -9.93 5.08 25.68
C ASP A 251 -9.89 6.62 25.77
N SER A 252 -8.91 7.26 25.12
CA SER A 252 -8.81 8.72 24.99
C SER A 252 -9.94 9.34 24.17
N ALA A 253 -10.63 8.57 23.33
CA ALA A 253 -11.74 9.03 22.51
C ALA A 253 -13.10 8.88 23.20
N LEU A 254 -13.16 8.26 24.39
CA LEU A 254 -14.42 8.01 25.10
C LEU A 254 -14.82 9.21 25.96
N PRO A 255 -16.04 9.76 25.77
CA PRO A 255 -16.57 10.78 26.67
C PRO A 255 -16.70 10.27 28.10
N GLN A 256 -16.60 11.19 29.07
CA GLN A 256 -16.86 10.85 30.47
C GLN A 256 -18.28 10.31 30.65
N GLY A 257 -18.42 9.22 31.39
CA GLY A 257 -19.72 8.58 31.64
C GLY A 257 -20.15 7.60 30.55
N ILE A 258 -19.26 7.26 29.61
CA ILE A 258 -19.41 6.12 28.71
C ILE A 258 -18.54 4.95 29.20
N LYS A 259 -19.10 3.73 29.15
CA LYS A 259 -18.41 2.48 29.44
C LYS A 259 -18.33 1.66 28.17
N LYS A 260 -17.14 1.14 27.90
CA LYS A 260 -16.83 0.15 26.86
C LYS A 260 -16.92 -1.24 27.49
N ILE A 261 -17.80 -2.12 26.98
CA ILE A 261 -18.04 -3.46 27.52
C ILE A 261 -17.82 -4.50 26.39
N PRO A 262 -16.91 -5.47 26.54
CA PRO A 262 -16.68 -6.51 25.54
C PRO A 262 -17.96 -7.23 25.13
N LEU A 263 -18.15 -7.40 23.82
CA LEU A 263 -19.19 -8.25 23.28
C LEU A 263 -18.65 -9.67 23.09
N ILE A 264 -19.41 -10.63 23.59
CA ILE A 264 -19.09 -12.04 23.48
C ILE A 264 -20.18 -12.79 22.71
N GLN A 265 -19.77 -13.89 22.09
CA GLN A 265 -20.66 -14.90 21.53
C GLN A 265 -20.08 -16.26 21.91
N ASP A 266 -20.91 -17.14 22.47
CA ASP A 266 -20.49 -18.48 22.91
C ASP A 266 -19.24 -18.43 23.83
N THR A 267 -19.20 -17.47 24.76
CA THR A 267 -18.10 -17.20 25.71
C THR A 267 -16.80 -16.64 25.14
N ALA A 268 -16.70 -16.46 23.81
CA ALA A 268 -15.54 -15.83 23.17
C ALA A 268 -15.80 -14.36 22.85
N GLN A 269 -14.79 -13.50 23.01
CA GLN A 269 -14.87 -12.12 22.53
C GLN A 269 -15.01 -12.09 21.02
N MET A 270 -15.88 -11.21 20.54
CA MET A 270 -16.15 -11.04 19.12
C MET A 270 -15.13 -10.10 18.47
N PHE A 271 -14.65 -10.49 17.29
CA PHE A 271 -13.74 -9.73 16.46
C PHE A 271 -14.26 -9.61 15.03
N PHE A 272 -13.80 -8.58 14.33
CA PHE A 272 -14.05 -8.37 12.92
C PHE A 272 -12.76 -8.22 12.15
N ASP A 273 -12.61 -9.03 11.11
CA ASP A 273 -11.50 -8.89 10.19
C ASP A 273 -11.62 -7.58 9.40
N ILE A 274 -10.50 -6.87 9.31
CA ILE A 274 -10.36 -5.62 8.56
C ILE A 274 -9.45 -5.86 7.36
N GLY A 275 -9.85 -5.34 6.21
CA GLY A 275 -9.15 -5.43 4.95
C GLY A 275 -8.72 -4.07 4.40
N LEU A 276 -7.56 -4.05 3.76
CA LEU A 276 -7.07 -2.97 2.93
C LEU A 276 -7.37 -3.30 1.46
N GLN A 277 -8.10 -2.41 0.79
CA GLN A 277 -8.43 -2.48 -0.64
C GLN A 277 -7.62 -1.44 -1.42
N PHE A 278 -7.07 -1.80 -2.58
CA PHE A 278 -6.32 -0.86 -3.41
C PHE A 278 -6.26 -1.33 -4.86
N HIS A 279 -6.02 -0.40 -5.79
CA HIS A 279 -5.93 -0.73 -7.21
C HIS A 279 -4.76 -1.70 -7.49
N ARG A 280 -5.00 -2.72 -8.33
CA ARG A 280 -4.05 -3.80 -8.67
C ARG A 280 -2.71 -3.29 -9.21
N GLY A 281 -2.68 -2.11 -9.82
CA GLY A 281 -1.44 -1.45 -10.24
C GLY A 281 -0.44 -1.20 -9.11
N TYR A 282 -0.88 -1.17 -7.85
CA TYR A 282 -0.04 -1.00 -6.67
C TYR A 282 0.29 -2.31 -5.93
N TYR A 283 -0.04 -3.49 -6.49
CA TYR A 283 0.11 -4.81 -5.83
C TYR A 283 1.48 -5.07 -5.22
N GLN A 284 2.55 -4.64 -5.87
CA GLN A 284 3.93 -4.81 -5.38
C GLN A 284 4.60 -3.47 -5.06
N HIS A 285 3.82 -2.38 -5.01
CA HIS A 285 4.39 -1.07 -4.76
C HIS A 285 4.82 -0.97 -3.29
N PRO A 286 6.08 -0.56 -2.99
CA PRO A 286 6.59 -0.47 -1.62
C PRO A 286 5.73 0.38 -0.68
N THR A 287 5.11 1.45 -1.18
CA THR A 287 4.17 2.29 -0.40
C THR A 287 3.00 1.50 0.16
N ILE A 288 2.41 0.57 -0.60
CA ILE A 288 1.31 -0.26 -0.07
C ILE A 288 1.83 -1.19 1.02
N VAL A 289 2.99 -1.82 0.83
CA VAL A 289 3.57 -2.71 1.84
C VAL A 289 3.84 -1.97 3.15
N LYS A 290 4.38 -0.74 3.07
CA LYS A 290 4.62 0.10 4.24
C LYS A 290 3.31 0.53 4.91
N LEU A 291 2.32 0.93 4.13
CA LEU A 291 1.00 1.34 4.64
C LEU A 291 0.27 0.17 5.29
N GLU A 292 0.29 -1.00 4.67
CA GLU A 292 -0.29 -2.24 5.19
C GLU A 292 0.29 -2.57 6.56
N LYS A 293 1.62 -2.51 6.70
CA LYS A 293 2.28 -2.71 7.99
C LYS A 293 1.84 -1.69 9.05
N HIS A 294 1.88 -0.39 8.73
CA HIS A 294 1.49 0.65 9.70
C HIS A 294 0.02 0.52 10.13
N LEU A 295 -0.88 0.25 9.19
CA LEU A 295 -2.29 0.02 9.53
C LEU A 295 -2.44 -1.22 10.41
N SER A 296 -1.71 -2.30 10.13
CA SER A 296 -1.73 -3.50 10.97
C SER A 296 -1.24 -3.21 12.39
N ASP A 297 -0.16 -2.43 12.52
CA ASP A 297 0.38 -2.02 13.82
C ASP A 297 -0.66 -1.18 14.60
N ILE A 298 -1.31 -0.20 13.95
CA ILE A 298 -2.39 0.61 14.56
C ILE A 298 -3.55 -0.28 15.05
N LEU A 299 -3.95 -1.29 14.28
CA LEU A 299 -5.05 -2.18 14.67
C LEU A 299 -4.70 -3.09 15.84
N ASN A 300 -3.44 -3.52 15.95
CA ASN A 300 -2.97 -4.39 17.04
C ASN A 300 -2.83 -3.65 18.38
N ASP A 301 -2.71 -2.32 18.35
CA ASP A 301 -2.57 -1.49 19.55
C ASP A 301 -3.92 -1.13 20.23
N LEU A 302 -5.06 -1.59 19.68
CA LEU A 302 -6.44 -1.28 20.13
C LEU A 302 -7.10 -2.41 20.92
#